data_AF-A0A967GP83-F1
#
_entry.id   AF-A0A967GP83-F1
#
_cell.length_a   1.000
_cell.length_b   1.000
_cell.length_c   1.000
_cell.angle_alpha   90.00
_cell.angle_beta   90.00
_cell.angle_gamma   90.00
#
_symmetry.space_group_name_H-M   'P 1'
#
loop_
_entity.id
_entity.type
_entity.pdbx_description
1 polymer ?
#
loop_
_entity_poly.entity_id
_entity_poly.type
_entity_poly.pdbx_seq_one_letter_code
_entity_poly.pdbx_strand_id
1 'polypeptide(L)' 'RVLEVVGELAAMSDRPVVAGNVVTEQGAKDLVSAGAQAVKVGVGPGSICTTRVIAGVGMPQFTAIQNVAPWCREHGVS' A
#
# COMPACT_ATOMS: atom_id res chain seq x y z
N ARG A 1 -9.53 -3.82 10.65
CA ARG A 1 -8.31 -3.51 11.43
C ARG A 1 -7.34 -2.55 10.74
N VAL A 2 -6.63 -2.89 9.65
CA VAL A 2 -5.69 -1.90 9.05
C VAL A 2 -6.42 -0.67 8.52
N LEU A 3 -7.50 -0.85 7.75
CA LEU A 3 -8.30 0.25 7.20
C LEU A 3 -8.88 1.16 8.30
N GLU A 4 -9.39 0.55 9.36
CA GLU A 4 -9.91 1.23 10.53
C GLU A 4 -8.85 2.11 11.19
N VAL A 5 -7.65 1.57 11.45
CA VAL A 5 -6.54 2.34 12.03
C VAL A 5 -6.08 3.46 11.10
N VAL A 6 -6.05 3.23 9.79
CA VAL A 6 -5.74 4.30 8.80
C VAL A 6 -6.76 5.43 8.91
N GLY A 7 -8.06 5.09 8.99
CA GLY A 7 -9.12 6.07 9.16
C GLY A 7 -9.04 6.85 10.46
N GLU A 8 -8.77 6.17 11.57
CA GLU A 8 -8.54 6.82 12.86
C GLU A 8 -7.35 7.77 12.81
N LEU A 9 -6.19 7.32 12.30
CA LEU A 9 -4.98 8.15 12.20
C LEU A 9 -5.18 9.36 11.30
N ALA A 10 -5.87 9.19 10.17
CA ALA A 10 -6.19 10.29 9.24
C ALA A 10 -7.16 11.30 9.87
N ALA A 11 -8.02 10.88 10.81
CA ALA A 11 -8.93 11.77 11.53
C ALA A 11 -8.29 12.45 12.76
N MET A 12 -7.22 11.87 13.32
CA MET A 12 -6.58 12.35 14.55
C MET A 12 -5.68 13.58 14.35
N SER A 13 -5.16 13.81 13.14
CA SER A 13 -4.31 14.97 12.84
C SER A 13 -4.31 15.31 11.35
N ASP A 14 -3.78 16.47 11.00
CA ASP A 14 -3.55 16.93 9.63
C ASP A 14 -2.29 16.33 8.97
N ARG A 15 -1.57 15.45 9.67
CA ARG A 15 -0.34 14.84 9.15
C ARG A 15 -0.65 13.77 8.11
N PRO A 16 0.07 13.76 6.96
CA PRO A 16 -0.11 12.71 5.96
C PRO A 16 0.17 11.31 6.50
N VAL A 17 -0.75 10.39 6.23
CA VAL A 17 -0.67 8.96 6.52
C VAL A 17 -0.18 8.22 5.28
N VAL A 18 0.96 7.55 5.43
CA VAL A 18 1.49 6.61 4.43
C VAL A 18 1.06 5.20 4.85
N ALA A 19 0.26 4.53 4.04
CA ALA A 19 -0.29 3.22 4.37
C ALA A 19 0.20 2.11 3.43
N GLY A 20 0.32 0.90 3.95
CA GLY A 20 0.79 -0.26 3.19
C GLY A 20 0.99 -1.50 4.09
N ASN A 21 1.54 -2.60 3.57
CA ASN A 21 2.01 -2.79 2.20
C ASN A 21 0.94 -3.44 1.31
N VAL A 22 0.83 -2.97 0.05
CA VAL A 22 -0.06 -3.57 -0.96
C VAL A 22 0.70 -3.83 -2.26
N VAL A 23 0.12 -4.64 -3.16
CA VAL A 23 0.68 -4.97 -4.48
C VAL A 23 -0.36 -4.95 -5.61
N THR A 24 -1.59 -4.50 -5.30
CA THR A 24 -2.72 -4.49 -6.22
C THR A 24 -3.39 -3.12 -6.21
N GLU A 25 -4.00 -2.75 -7.33
CA GLU A 25 -4.83 -1.54 -7.44
C GLU A 25 -5.93 -1.51 -6.38
N GLN A 26 -6.62 -2.64 -6.16
CA GLN A 26 -7.68 -2.72 -5.15
C GLN A 26 -7.17 -2.44 -3.74
N GLY A 27 -5.99 -2.97 -3.37
CA GLY A 27 -5.40 -2.68 -2.06
C GLY A 27 -5.06 -1.20 -1.89
N ALA A 28 -4.60 -0.54 -2.96
CA ALA A 28 -4.37 0.91 -2.94
C ALA A 28 -5.69 1.69 -2.80
N LYS A 29 -6.73 1.31 -3.55
CA LYS A 29 -8.09 1.87 -3.43
C LYS A 29 -8.61 1.79 -1.99
N ASP A 30 -8.47 0.62 -1.37
CA ASP A 30 -8.98 0.40 -0.01
C ASP A 30 -8.25 1.31 1.00
N LEU A 31 -6.91 1.41 0.90
CA LEU A 31 -6.11 2.26 1.79
C LEU A 31 -6.39 3.76 1.60
N VAL A 32 -6.51 4.21 0.34
CA VAL A 32 -6.81 5.61 0.03
C VAL A 32 -8.24 5.96 0.46
N SER A 33 -9.21 5.06 0.25
CA SER A 33 -10.59 5.25 0.71
C SER A 33 -10.67 5.33 2.23
N ALA A 34 -9.78 4.65 2.95
CA ALA A 34 -9.65 4.75 4.39
C ALA A 34 -8.97 6.04 4.86
N GLY A 35 -8.38 6.85 3.97
CA GLY A 35 -7.78 8.13 4.30
C GLY A 35 -6.26 8.21 4.18
N ALA A 36 -5.59 7.24 3.54
CA ALA A 36 -4.17 7.34 3.25
C ALA A 36 -3.88 8.37 2.13
N GLN A 37 -2.84 9.20 2.30
CA GLN A 37 -2.37 10.17 1.29
C GLN A 37 -1.18 9.64 0.46
N ALA A 38 -0.60 8.52 0.88
CA ALA A 38 0.44 7.83 0.14
C ALA A 38 0.37 6.31 0.36
N VAL A 39 0.77 5.53 -0.64
CA VAL A 39 0.71 4.06 -0.62
C VAL A 39 2.11 3.45 -0.68
N LYS A 40 2.45 2.64 0.33
CA LYS A 40 3.70 1.84 0.34
C LYS A 40 3.50 0.52 -0.40
N VAL A 41 4.17 0.36 -1.54
CA VAL A 41 4.01 -0.78 -2.44
C VAL A 41 5.11 -1.84 -2.28
N GLY A 42 4.71 -3.10 -2.13
CA GLY A 42 5.61 -4.25 -2.24
C GLY A 42 5.41 -5.30 -1.14
N VAL A 43 5.31 -6.57 -1.53
CA VAL A 43 5.26 -7.72 -0.60
C VAL A 43 6.23 -8.80 -1.08
N GLY A 44 7.21 -9.12 -0.24
CA GLY A 44 8.28 -10.07 -0.55
C GLY A 44 9.50 -9.61 -1.38
N PRO A 45 9.64 -8.37 -1.91
CA PRO A 45 10.77 -8.01 -2.78
C PRO A 45 12.04 -7.59 -2.01
N GLY A 46 11.95 -7.38 -0.69
CA GLY A 46 13.07 -6.87 0.11
C GLY A 46 14.21 -7.88 0.18
N SER A 47 15.46 -7.40 0.15
CA SER A 47 16.67 -8.26 0.14
C SER A 47 16.77 -9.21 1.33
N ILE A 48 16.26 -8.80 2.49
CA ILE A 48 16.23 -9.61 3.72
C ILE A 48 14.88 -10.32 3.95
N CYS A 49 13.90 -10.08 3.09
CA CYS A 49 12.54 -10.54 3.29
C CYS A 49 12.41 -12.02 2.93
N THR A 50 12.01 -12.85 3.90
CA THR A 50 11.84 -14.30 3.70
C THR A 50 10.41 -14.69 3.30
N THR A 51 9.49 -13.74 3.13
CA THR A 51 8.06 -14.02 2.89
C THR A 51 7.82 -14.90 1.65
N ARG A 52 8.55 -14.69 0.56
CA ARG A 52 8.43 -15.56 -0.63
C ARG A 52 8.92 -16.98 -0.36
N VAL A 53 9.96 -17.14 0.47
CA VAL A 53 10.55 -18.44 0.80
C VAL A 53 9.68 -19.21 1.77
N ILE A 54 9.15 -18.55 2.81
CA ILE A 54 8.41 -19.19 3.90
C ILE A 54 6.92 -19.34 3.56
N ALA A 55 6.27 -18.28 3.08
CA ALA A 55 4.82 -18.29 2.84
C ALA A 55 4.46 -18.60 1.38
N GLY A 56 5.43 -18.57 0.45
CA GLY A 56 5.15 -18.68 -0.99
C GLY A 56 4.42 -17.47 -1.56
N VAL A 57 4.28 -16.37 -0.79
CA VAL A 57 3.52 -15.18 -1.17
C VAL A 57 4.44 -14.02 -1.53
N GLY A 58 4.08 -13.31 -2.60
CA GLY A 58 4.69 -12.05 -2.99
C GLY A 58 4.37 -11.69 -4.43
N MET A 59 4.80 -10.51 -4.86
CA MET A 59 4.69 -10.07 -6.25
C MET A 59 6.03 -9.49 -6.73
N PRO A 60 6.47 -9.72 -7.98
CA PRO A 60 7.60 -9.01 -8.56
C PRO A 60 7.41 -7.49 -8.41
N GLN A 61 8.43 -6.78 -7.92
CA GLN A 61 8.27 -5.39 -7.50
C GLN A 61 7.87 -4.48 -8.65
N PHE A 62 8.42 -4.72 -9.84
CA PHE A 62 8.07 -3.94 -11.03
C PHE A 62 6.58 -4.07 -11.37
N THR A 63 6.06 -5.30 -11.41
CA THR A 63 4.62 -5.57 -11.61
C THR A 63 3.76 -4.94 -10.52
N ALA A 64 4.18 -5.03 -9.25
CA ALA A 64 3.45 -4.42 -8.15
C ALA A 64 3.32 -2.90 -8.30
N ILE A 65 4.41 -2.23 -8.71
CA ILE A 65 4.39 -0.79 -8.98
C ILE A 65 3.53 -0.47 -10.21
N GLN A 66 3.62 -1.25 -11.29
CA GLN A 66 2.78 -1.07 -12.47
C GLN A 66 1.28 -1.25 -12.18
N ASN A 67 0.91 -2.11 -11.24
CA ASN A 67 -0.48 -2.33 -10.84
C ASN A 67 -1.03 -1.19 -9.97
N VAL A 68 -0.19 -0.49 -9.20
CA VAL A 68 -0.63 0.47 -8.18
C VAL A 68 -0.47 1.92 -8.62
N ALA A 69 0.67 2.25 -9.22
CA ALA A 69 1.05 3.63 -9.51
C ALA A 69 0.12 4.37 -10.48
N PRO A 70 -0.42 3.76 -11.56
CA PRO A 70 -1.32 4.46 -12.47
C PRO A 70 -2.56 5.01 -11.76
N TRP A 71 -3.23 4.16 -10.98
CA TRP A 71 -4.42 4.56 -10.23
C TRP A 71 -4.11 5.62 -9.16
N CYS A 72 -3.02 5.46 -8.38
CA CYS A 72 -2.64 6.46 -7.38
C CYS A 72 -2.36 7.83 -8.03
N ARG A 73 -1.65 7.85 -9.16
CA ARG A 73 -1.32 9.08 -9.90
C ARG A 73 -2.58 9.80 -10.39
N GLU A 74 -3.56 9.07 -10.92
CA GLU A 74 -4.84 9.64 -11.37
C GLU A 74 -5.63 10.30 -10.22
N HIS A 75 -5.40 9.87 -8.98
CA HIS A 75 -6.10 10.35 -7.79
C HIS A 75 -5.25 11.30 -6.92
N GLY A 76 -4.07 11.72 -7.41
CA GLY A 76 -3.18 12.64 -6.68
C GLY A 76 -2.56 12.04 -5.41
N VAL A 77 -2.49 10.71 -5.32
CA VAL A 77 -1.90 9.97 -4.20
C VAL A 77 -0.47 9.58 -4.54
N SER A 78 0.45 9.74 -3.57
CA SER A 78 1.87 9.38 -3.74
C SER A 78 2.14 7.89 -3.64
#